data_AF-A0A8T4S952-F1
#
_entry.id   AF-A0A8T4S952-F1
#
_cell.length_a   1.000
_cell.length_b   1.000
_cell.length_c   1.000
_cell.angle_alpha   90.00
_cell.angle_beta   90.00
_cell.angle_gamma   90.00
#
_symmetry.space_group_name_H-M   'P 1'
#
loop_
_entity.id
_entity.type
_entity.pdbx_description
1 polymer ?
#
loop_
_entity_poly.entity_id
_entity_poly.type
_entity_poly.pdbx_seq_one_letter_code
_entity_poly.pdbx_strand_id
1 'polypeptide(L)'
;MGIKDNLLNSNKKAMATFGTIVAVMGSVLIAVGIAWFLAKNWHQISSFLKIIILLTFTSAAYIAGVMLPTKGYAGTGKALLLLGGLLYTLSIFLIAQIFFTSSNLQGQAWLWLIAFIGVAISTYFFESIPLLIISILEFMIWTIIQFSAFSENFKMFSGGMLTFLFLVMGILFYSLYLLHSSKEHVFAKIYQWWTLFYFLLFTFILTFQLVLPNLWTEKVSSFSAPAMFVECMAVVSIVLLCFGIKYNLESGKNQRKEMIGVLILLFVLVVFLLSTMSIKNEFGFCNAKECYSFSTKEDCKKSPDILHCDWNIEITPFGDNNGYCTQACSYYYNMTACENADQDCVWLDYYCSIKGYNLQVQQELYISCQKMNNNKESCNNDELCSWSSDPFFFSNSKTMPVNIWIFWILINVIFIGVVLLIIGYGTIVKSSAIINIGIVFFVLDIVSRYIGFIMDFKGYVGLSMIFISGGILLLGGGYLIERWRKKLLENVK
;
A
#
# COMPACT_ATOMS: atom_id res chain seq x y z
N MET A 1 37.21 -37.79 15.30
CA MET A 1 36.66 -38.00 13.94
C MET A 1 35.46 -37.09 13.65
N GLY A 2 34.44 -36.97 14.54
CA GLY A 2 33.21 -36.21 14.27
C GLY A 2 33.31 -34.69 14.02
N ILE A 3 34.35 -33.99 14.48
CA ILE A 3 34.49 -32.53 14.23
C ILE A 3 34.90 -32.24 12.78
N LYS A 4 35.77 -33.09 12.21
CA LYS A 4 36.28 -32.92 10.83
C LYS A 4 35.17 -33.22 9.81
N ASP A 5 34.34 -34.22 10.10
CA ASP A 5 33.18 -34.57 9.27
C ASP A 5 32.10 -33.48 9.32
N ASN A 6 31.83 -32.89 10.49
CA ASN A 6 30.88 -31.76 10.61
C ASN A 6 31.37 -30.51 9.87
N LEU A 7 32.67 -30.19 9.91
CA LEU A 7 33.24 -29.06 9.16
C LEU A 7 33.23 -29.31 7.65
N LEU A 8 33.53 -30.54 7.21
CA LEU A 8 33.44 -30.92 5.79
C LEU A 8 31.99 -30.88 5.29
N ASN A 9 31.02 -31.33 6.08
CA ASN A 9 29.60 -31.29 5.71
C ASN A 9 29.05 -29.86 5.71
N SER A 10 29.46 -29.04 6.68
CA SER A 10 29.16 -27.60 6.73
C SER A 10 29.72 -26.87 5.51
N ASN A 11 30.98 -27.11 5.14
CA ASN A 11 31.61 -26.49 3.99
C ASN A 11 30.99 -26.95 2.66
N LYS A 12 30.65 -28.25 2.52
CA LYS A 12 29.90 -28.76 1.36
C LYS A 12 28.53 -28.12 1.25
N LYS A 13 27.80 -27.98 2.36
CA LYS A 13 26.49 -27.32 2.39
C LYS A 13 26.62 -25.83 2.03
N ALA A 14 27.58 -25.11 2.61
CA ALA A 14 27.84 -23.70 2.30
C ALA A 14 28.22 -23.49 0.82
N MET A 15 29.11 -24.32 0.28
CA MET A 15 29.54 -24.26 -1.11
C MET A 15 28.42 -24.61 -2.10
N ALA A 16 27.58 -25.61 -1.79
CA ALA A 16 26.38 -25.94 -2.56
C ALA A 16 25.32 -24.81 -2.51
N THR A 17 25.22 -24.11 -1.37
CA THR A 17 24.30 -22.98 -1.20
C THR A 17 24.80 -21.77 -1.99
N PHE A 18 26.11 -21.46 -1.94
CA PHE A 18 26.72 -20.39 -2.72
C PHE A 18 26.57 -20.61 -4.22
N GLY A 19 26.87 -21.82 -4.71
CA GLY A 19 26.68 -22.17 -6.13
C GLY A 19 25.23 -22.00 -6.59
N THR A 20 24.26 -22.31 -5.74
CA THR A 20 22.84 -22.10 -6.03
C THR A 20 22.50 -20.61 -6.10
N ILE A 21 23.04 -19.78 -5.19
CA ILE A 21 22.82 -18.32 -5.20
C ILE A 21 23.38 -17.72 -6.50
N VAL A 22 24.61 -18.07 -6.87
CA VAL A 22 25.24 -17.60 -8.11
C VAL A 22 24.43 -18.05 -9.34
N ALA A 23 23.96 -19.30 -9.36
CA ALA A 23 23.11 -19.79 -10.45
C ALA A 23 21.78 -19.03 -10.53
N VAL A 24 21.14 -18.72 -9.40
CA VAL A 24 19.91 -17.91 -9.34
C VAL A 24 20.17 -16.49 -9.86
N MET A 25 21.24 -15.84 -9.44
CA MET A 25 21.63 -14.52 -9.98
C MET A 25 21.88 -14.59 -11.49
N GLY A 26 22.58 -15.64 -11.95
CA GLY A 26 22.79 -15.92 -13.36
C GLY A 26 21.49 -16.07 -14.14
N SER A 27 20.50 -16.80 -13.61
CA SER A 27 19.19 -16.94 -14.25
C SER A 27 18.44 -15.61 -14.37
N VAL A 28 18.50 -14.75 -13.35
CA VAL A 28 17.88 -13.41 -13.42
C VAL A 28 18.57 -12.57 -14.49
N LEU A 29 19.91 -12.56 -14.53
CA LEU A 29 20.68 -11.83 -15.54
C LEU A 29 20.40 -12.34 -16.97
N ILE A 30 20.27 -13.66 -17.14
CA ILE A 30 19.89 -14.25 -18.44
C ILE A 30 18.49 -13.80 -18.84
N ALA A 31 17.51 -13.83 -17.93
CA ALA A 31 16.15 -13.37 -18.22
C ALA A 31 16.13 -11.89 -18.68
N VAL A 32 16.84 -11.02 -17.94
CA VAL A 32 16.99 -9.60 -18.28
C VAL A 32 17.69 -9.41 -19.62
N GLY A 33 18.78 -10.15 -19.86
CA GLY A 33 19.52 -10.11 -21.12
C GLY A 33 18.68 -10.54 -22.32
N ILE A 34 17.90 -11.62 -22.18
CA ILE A 34 16.96 -12.08 -23.20
C ILE A 34 15.89 -11.02 -23.45
N ALA A 35 15.29 -10.44 -22.41
CA ALA A 35 14.30 -9.38 -22.55
C ALA A 35 14.86 -8.19 -23.35
N TRP A 36 16.07 -7.72 -23.03
CA TRP A 36 16.70 -6.62 -23.74
C TRP A 36 17.01 -6.99 -25.19
N PHE A 37 17.62 -8.14 -25.43
CA PHE A 37 17.95 -8.61 -26.77
C PHE A 37 16.71 -8.71 -27.66
N LEU A 38 15.62 -9.26 -27.14
CA LEU A 38 14.34 -9.33 -27.83
C LEU A 38 13.79 -7.94 -28.11
N ALA A 39 13.79 -7.03 -27.12
CA ALA A 39 13.31 -5.67 -27.28
C ALA A 39 14.06 -4.91 -28.40
N LYS A 40 15.39 -5.05 -28.47
CA LYS A 40 16.22 -4.37 -29.49
C LYS A 40 15.95 -4.88 -30.91
N ASN A 41 15.74 -6.18 -31.07
CA ASN A 41 15.55 -6.82 -32.38
C ASN A 41 14.05 -7.00 -32.75
N TRP A 42 13.14 -6.52 -31.91
CA TRP A 42 11.72 -6.84 -31.98
C TRP A 42 11.06 -6.46 -33.31
N HIS A 43 11.50 -5.37 -33.93
CA HIS A 43 10.92 -4.86 -35.17
C HIS A 43 11.29 -5.70 -36.41
N GLN A 44 12.39 -6.46 -36.35
CA GLN A 44 12.88 -7.24 -37.50
C GLN A 44 12.27 -8.65 -37.57
N ILE A 45 11.58 -9.09 -36.51
CA ILE A 45 11.09 -10.45 -36.36
C ILE A 45 9.59 -10.51 -36.69
N SER A 46 9.16 -11.48 -37.50
CA SER A 46 7.74 -11.69 -37.78
C SER A 46 6.96 -12.15 -36.54
N SER A 47 5.68 -11.79 -36.45
CA SER A 47 4.84 -12.08 -35.27
C SER A 47 4.79 -13.56 -34.91
N PHE A 48 4.73 -14.45 -35.91
CA PHE A 48 4.74 -15.90 -35.71
C PHE A 48 6.07 -16.40 -35.12
N LEU A 49 7.20 -15.91 -35.64
CA LEU A 49 8.52 -16.32 -35.16
C LEU A 49 8.76 -15.85 -33.72
N LYS A 50 8.26 -14.67 -33.33
CA LYS A 50 8.31 -14.18 -31.94
C LYS A 50 7.69 -15.18 -30.96
N ILE A 51 6.51 -15.69 -31.28
CA ILE A 51 5.79 -16.64 -30.41
C ILE A 51 6.58 -17.96 -30.28
N ILE A 52 7.09 -18.50 -31.39
CA ILE A 52 7.90 -19.73 -31.38
C ILE A 52 9.14 -19.55 -30.51
N ILE A 53 9.85 -18.43 -30.67
CA ILE A 53 11.04 -18.11 -29.90
C ILE A 53 10.72 -18.11 -28.40
N LEU A 54 9.68 -17.38 -27.99
CA LEU A 54 9.26 -17.28 -26.59
C LEU A 54 8.90 -18.63 -25.98
N LEU A 55 8.11 -19.44 -26.69
CA LEU A 55 7.73 -20.78 -26.24
C LEU A 55 8.93 -21.71 -26.14
N THR A 56 9.85 -21.64 -27.11
CA THR A 56 11.05 -22.50 -27.15
C THR A 56 11.98 -22.20 -25.99
N PHE A 57 12.32 -20.93 -25.77
CA PHE A 57 13.21 -20.54 -24.66
C PHE A 57 12.61 -20.88 -23.30
N THR A 58 11.32 -20.61 -23.10
CA THR A 58 10.62 -20.93 -21.85
C THR A 58 10.58 -22.44 -21.59
N SER A 59 10.22 -23.23 -22.61
CA SER A 59 10.16 -24.70 -22.50
C SER A 59 11.54 -25.30 -22.26
N ALA A 60 12.56 -24.82 -23.00
CA ALA A 60 13.94 -25.28 -22.83
C ALA A 60 14.46 -25.02 -21.40
N ALA A 61 14.14 -23.86 -20.82
CA ALA A 61 14.51 -23.55 -19.44
C ALA A 61 13.86 -24.50 -18.43
N TYR A 62 12.55 -24.76 -18.55
CA TYR A 62 11.86 -25.72 -17.67
C TYR A 62 12.40 -27.15 -17.83
N ILE A 63 12.55 -27.63 -19.07
CA ILE A 63 13.07 -28.98 -19.35
C ILE A 63 14.48 -29.14 -18.76
N ALA A 64 15.36 -28.16 -19.00
CA ALA A 64 16.71 -28.17 -18.42
C ALA A 64 16.67 -28.13 -16.89
N GLY A 65 15.76 -27.35 -16.31
CA GLY A 65 15.54 -27.25 -14.87
C GLY A 65 15.15 -28.57 -14.20
N VAL A 66 14.38 -29.42 -14.89
CA VAL A 66 13.99 -30.76 -14.42
C VAL A 66 15.10 -31.80 -14.66
N MET A 67 15.84 -31.70 -15.77
CA MET A 67 16.86 -32.68 -16.14
C MET A 67 18.20 -32.52 -15.39
N LEU A 68 18.62 -31.30 -15.08
CA LEU A 68 19.92 -31.07 -14.43
C LEU A 68 20.04 -31.62 -13.00
N PRO A 69 18.97 -31.59 -12.16
CA PRO A 69 18.99 -32.25 -10.86
C PRO A 69 19.29 -33.75 -10.93
N THR A 70 18.81 -34.47 -11.96
CA THR A 70 19.08 -35.91 -12.11
C THR A 70 20.52 -36.22 -12.47
N LYS A 71 21.25 -35.22 -13.00
CA LYS A 71 22.69 -35.30 -13.32
C LYS A 71 23.60 -34.82 -12.18
N GLY A 72 23.05 -34.57 -10.98
CA GLY A 72 23.80 -34.11 -9.82
C GLY A 72 23.90 -32.58 -9.67
N TYR A 73 23.31 -31.80 -10.58
CA TYR A 73 23.34 -30.33 -10.56
C TYR A 73 22.03 -29.74 -10.00
N ALA A 74 21.65 -30.15 -8.79
CA ALA A 74 20.36 -29.77 -8.19
C ALA A 74 20.18 -28.25 -8.00
N GLY A 75 21.25 -27.52 -7.65
CA GLY A 75 21.21 -26.06 -7.52
C GLY A 75 20.93 -25.35 -8.85
N THR A 76 21.67 -25.74 -9.90
CA THR A 76 21.50 -25.20 -11.26
C THR A 76 20.13 -25.54 -11.84
N GLY A 77 19.60 -26.74 -11.56
CA GLY A 77 18.25 -27.12 -11.97
C GLY A 77 17.18 -26.18 -11.39
N LYS A 78 17.25 -25.89 -10.08
CA LYS A 78 16.34 -24.93 -9.44
C LYS A 78 16.44 -23.52 -10.02
N ALA A 79 17.65 -23.07 -10.36
CA ALA A 79 17.85 -21.77 -11.02
C ALA A 79 17.26 -21.74 -12.44
N LEU A 80 17.32 -22.85 -13.19
CA LEU A 80 16.71 -22.95 -14.52
C LEU A 80 15.18 -23.06 -14.47
N LEU A 81 14.62 -23.68 -13.43
CA LEU A 81 13.18 -23.61 -13.17
C LEU A 81 12.75 -22.16 -12.89
N LEU A 82 13.53 -21.41 -12.11
CA LEU A 82 13.31 -19.98 -11.90
C LEU A 82 13.40 -19.19 -13.21
N LEU A 83 14.41 -19.46 -14.04
CA LEU A 83 14.52 -18.86 -15.38
C LEU A 83 13.27 -19.15 -16.22
N GLY A 84 12.78 -20.39 -16.21
CA GLY A 84 11.55 -20.78 -16.89
C GLY A 84 10.35 -19.96 -16.44
N GLY A 85 10.19 -19.72 -15.13
CA GLY A 85 9.16 -18.84 -14.57
C GLY A 85 9.27 -17.40 -15.07
N LEU A 86 10.47 -16.81 -15.00
CA LEU A 86 10.71 -15.44 -15.46
C LEU A 86 10.46 -15.28 -16.97
N LEU A 87 10.91 -16.25 -17.77
CA LEU A 87 10.68 -16.26 -19.22
C LEU A 87 9.21 -16.49 -19.57
N TYR A 88 8.49 -17.30 -18.79
CA TYR A 88 7.05 -17.46 -18.95
C TYR A 88 6.33 -16.12 -18.75
N THR A 89 6.61 -15.43 -17.65
CA THR A 89 6.02 -14.13 -17.35
C THR A 89 6.37 -13.11 -18.42
N LEU A 90 7.64 -13.02 -18.82
CA LEU A 90 8.08 -12.17 -19.93
C LEU A 90 7.32 -12.49 -21.23
N SER A 91 7.10 -13.77 -21.52
CA SER A 91 6.39 -14.23 -22.72
C SER A 91 4.95 -13.75 -22.74
N ILE A 92 4.23 -13.78 -21.62
CA ILE A 92 2.85 -13.28 -21.53
C ILE A 92 2.77 -11.80 -21.93
N PHE A 93 3.65 -10.95 -21.38
CA PHE A 93 3.67 -9.52 -21.70
C PHE A 93 4.05 -9.25 -23.16
N LEU A 94 5.06 -9.96 -23.68
CA LEU A 94 5.50 -9.78 -25.06
C LEU A 94 4.45 -10.27 -26.07
N ILE A 95 3.74 -11.36 -25.77
CA ILE A 95 2.64 -11.84 -26.60
C ILE A 95 1.50 -10.81 -26.61
N ALA A 96 1.13 -10.25 -25.46
CA ALA A 96 0.10 -9.21 -25.39
C ALA A 96 0.44 -7.97 -26.25
N GLN A 97 1.72 -7.59 -26.31
CA GLN A 97 2.21 -6.52 -27.19
C GLN A 97 2.08 -6.86 -28.69
N ILE A 98 2.30 -8.12 -29.09
CA ILE A 98 2.15 -8.54 -30.50
C ILE A 98 0.71 -8.32 -30.98
N PHE A 99 -0.26 -8.56 -30.10
CA PHE A 99 -1.69 -8.42 -30.40
C PHE A 99 -2.25 -7.01 -30.10
N PHE A 100 -1.39 -6.01 -29.84
CA PHE A 100 -1.81 -4.63 -29.55
C PHE A 100 -2.87 -4.53 -28.43
N THR A 101 -2.74 -5.35 -27.38
CA THR A 101 -3.67 -5.31 -26.24
C THR A 101 -3.55 -3.97 -25.50
N SER A 102 -4.66 -3.47 -24.94
CA SER A 102 -4.69 -2.23 -24.17
C SER A 102 -3.61 -2.18 -23.08
N SER A 103 -2.91 -1.05 -23.00
CA SER A 103 -1.85 -0.79 -22.02
C SER A 103 -2.35 -0.11 -20.73
N ASN A 104 -3.67 0.00 -20.54
CA ASN A 104 -4.25 0.56 -19.31
C ASN A 104 -3.92 -0.30 -18.08
N LEU A 105 -4.05 0.28 -16.87
CA LEU A 105 -3.74 -0.44 -15.62
C LEU A 105 -4.54 -1.73 -15.47
N GLN A 106 -5.81 -1.74 -15.90
CA GLN A 106 -6.65 -2.93 -15.83
C GLN A 106 -6.16 -4.05 -16.76
N GLY A 107 -5.72 -3.73 -17.97
CA GLY A 107 -5.11 -4.68 -18.91
C GLY A 107 -3.83 -5.27 -18.35
N GLN A 108 -2.97 -4.44 -17.77
CA GLN A 108 -1.75 -4.89 -17.09
C GLN A 108 -2.05 -5.81 -15.90
N ALA A 109 -3.09 -5.52 -15.12
CA ALA A 109 -3.52 -6.38 -14.02
C ALA A 109 -3.90 -7.78 -14.52
N TRP A 110 -4.67 -7.89 -15.61
CA TRP A 110 -5.03 -9.19 -16.18
C TRP A 110 -3.81 -9.99 -16.67
N LEU A 111 -2.80 -9.32 -17.24
CA LEU A 111 -1.56 -9.99 -17.67
C LEU A 111 -0.77 -10.54 -16.47
N TRP A 112 -0.65 -9.77 -15.40
CA TRP A 112 -0.02 -10.23 -14.16
C TRP A 112 -0.79 -11.39 -13.51
N LEU A 113 -2.12 -11.41 -13.58
CA LEU A 113 -2.91 -12.53 -13.08
C LEU A 113 -2.61 -13.82 -13.83
N ILE A 114 -2.58 -13.76 -15.17
CA ILE A 114 -2.30 -14.92 -16.02
C ILE A 114 -0.87 -15.42 -15.77
N ALA A 115 0.10 -14.51 -15.69
CA ALA A 115 1.48 -14.84 -15.34
C ALA A 115 1.55 -15.56 -13.99
N PHE A 116 0.96 -14.97 -12.94
CA PHE A 116 0.89 -15.55 -11.62
C PHE A 116 0.30 -16.96 -11.64
N ILE A 117 -0.83 -17.17 -12.31
CA ILE A 117 -1.48 -18.49 -12.37
C ILE A 117 -0.54 -19.53 -12.99
N GLY A 118 0.12 -19.20 -14.11
CA GLY A 118 1.03 -20.14 -14.77
C GLY A 118 2.28 -20.47 -13.93
N VAL A 119 2.87 -19.47 -13.28
CA VAL A 119 4.03 -19.67 -12.39
C VAL A 119 3.62 -20.39 -11.09
N ALA A 120 2.42 -20.12 -10.56
CA ALA A 120 1.88 -20.82 -9.40
C ALA A 120 1.69 -22.31 -9.71
N ILE A 121 1.05 -22.66 -10.84
CA ILE A 121 0.88 -24.05 -11.26
C ILE A 121 2.25 -24.75 -11.36
N SER A 122 3.20 -24.09 -12.02
CA SER A 122 4.56 -24.62 -12.18
C SER A 122 5.29 -24.78 -10.84
N THR A 123 5.06 -23.86 -9.89
CA THR A 123 5.62 -23.93 -8.53
C THR A 123 5.19 -25.20 -7.81
N TYR A 124 3.90 -25.50 -7.82
CA TYR A 124 3.35 -26.68 -7.15
C TYR A 124 3.68 -27.97 -7.88
N PHE A 125 3.77 -27.93 -9.22
CA PHE A 125 4.13 -29.09 -10.02
C PHE A 125 5.60 -29.49 -9.83
N PHE A 126 6.51 -28.52 -9.75
CA PHE A 126 7.95 -28.78 -9.60
C PHE A 126 8.48 -28.71 -8.15
N GLU A 127 7.61 -28.42 -7.16
CA GLU A 127 7.94 -28.27 -5.73
C GLU A 127 9.16 -27.34 -5.47
N SER A 128 9.27 -26.27 -6.26
CA SER A 128 10.47 -25.40 -6.28
C SER A 128 10.29 -24.13 -5.44
N ILE A 129 11.08 -23.98 -4.37
CA ILE A 129 11.05 -22.78 -3.50
C ILE A 129 11.38 -21.48 -4.26
N PRO A 130 12.42 -21.41 -5.12
CA PRO A 130 12.68 -20.19 -5.89
C PRO A 130 11.50 -19.78 -6.77
N LEU A 131 10.81 -20.76 -7.36
CA LEU A 131 9.63 -20.51 -8.19
C LEU A 131 8.44 -20.01 -7.36
N LEU A 132 8.28 -20.54 -6.14
CA LEU A 132 7.30 -20.02 -5.17
C LEU A 132 7.54 -18.55 -4.83
N ILE A 133 8.80 -18.14 -4.64
CA ILE A 133 9.12 -16.75 -4.36
C ILE A 133 8.66 -15.85 -5.52
N ILE A 134 8.93 -16.25 -6.77
CA ILE A 134 8.44 -15.51 -7.95
C ILE A 134 6.92 -15.49 -7.99
N SER A 135 6.26 -16.63 -7.81
CA SER A 135 4.79 -16.71 -7.79
C SER A 135 4.17 -15.76 -6.75
N ILE A 136 4.75 -15.69 -5.55
CA ILE A 136 4.30 -14.75 -4.51
C ILE A 136 4.53 -13.29 -4.95
N LEU A 137 5.71 -12.96 -5.50
CA LEU A 137 5.98 -11.60 -5.98
C LEU A 137 5.03 -11.19 -7.11
N GLU A 138 4.72 -12.08 -8.04
CA GLU A 138 3.76 -11.82 -9.12
C GLU A 138 2.35 -11.60 -8.57
N PHE A 139 1.93 -12.39 -7.60
CA PHE A 139 0.67 -12.19 -6.89
C PHE A 139 0.62 -10.82 -6.17
N MET A 140 1.72 -10.40 -5.56
CA MET A 140 1.82 -9.09 -4.92
C MET A 140 1.71 -7.94 -5.94
N ILE A 141 2.41 -8.07 -7.06
CA ILE A 141 2.35 -7.06 -8.14
C ILE A 141 0.92 -7.01 -8.71
N TRP A 142 0.31 -8.17 -8.96
CA TRP A 142 -1.07 -8.27 -9.42
C TRP A 142 -2.04 -7.57 -8.45
N THR A 143 -2.00 -7.89 -7.16
CA THR A 143 -2.92 -7.31 -6.17
C THR A 143 -2.81 -5.78 -6.09
N ILE A 144 -1.60 -5.23 -6.14
CA ILE A 144 -1.36 -3.78 -6.11
C ILE A 144 -1.86 -3.10 -7.39
N ILE A 145 -1.54 -3.66 -8.57
CA ILE A 145 -1.96 -3.08 -9.85
C ILE A 145 -3.49 -3.20 -10.00
N GLN A 146 -4.09 -4.32 -9.59
CA GLN A 146 -5.54 -4.50 -9.64
C GLN A 146 -6.28 -3.51 -8.73
N PHE A 147 -5.79 -3.30 -7.50
CA PHE A 147 -6.31 -2.28 -6.61
C PHE A 147 -6.19 -0.86 -7.21
N SER A 148 -5.04 -0.58 -7.82
CA SER A 148 -4.77 0.73 -8.46
C SER A 148 -5.63 0.94 -9.70
N ALA A 149 -5.85 -0.09 -10.52
CA ALA A 149 -6.71 -0.05 -11.70
C ALA A 149 -8.17 0.25 -11.33
N PHE A 150 -8.67 -0.36 -10.25
CA PHE A 150 -9.98 0.00 -9.73
C PHE A 150 -10.01 1.42 -9.14
N SER A 151 -8.93 1.86 -8.50
CA SER A 151 -8.87 3.21 -7.92
C SER A 151 -8.85 4.31 -9.00
N GLU A 152 -8.11 4.10 -10.10
CA GLU A 152 -8.03 5.04 -11.23
C GLU A 152 -9.38 5.23 -11.92
N ASN A 153 -10.08 4.13 -12.23
CA ASN A 153 -11.37 4.17 -12.90
C ASN A 153 -12.44 4.93 -12.11
N PHE A 154 -12.35 4.94 -10.78
CA PHE A 154 -13.30 5.63 -9.90
C PHE A 154 -12.79 6.98 -9.38
N LYS A 155 -11.59 7.44 -9.80
CA LYS A 155 -10.91 8.63 -9.25
C LYS A 155 -10.87 8.64 -7.71
N MET A 156 -10.84 7.45 -7.10
CA MET A 156 -10.93 7.25 -5.67
C MET A 156 -9.76 6.38 -5.23
N PHE A 157 -8.72 7.03 -4.70
CA PHE A 157 -7.66 6.35 -3.98
C PHE A 157 -7.85 6.57 -2.48
N SER A 158 -8.04 5.47 -1.73
CA SER A 158 -8.10 5.52 -0.27
C SER A 158 -6.90 4.76 0.31
N GLY A 159 -6.01 5.49 0.98
CA GLY A 159 -4.91 4.88 1.73
C GLY A 159 -5.41 3.90 2.82
N GLY A 160 -6.62 4.14 3.35
CA GLY A 160 -7.29 3.23 4.26
C GLY A 160 -7.57 1.86 3.64
N MET A 161 -8.16 1.84 2.45
CA MET A 161 -8.46 0.59 1.73
C MET A 161 -7.21 -0.21 1.39
N LEU A 162 -6.15 0.48 0.95
CA LEU A 162 -4.86 -0.17 0.71
C LEU A 162 -4.30 -0.80 2.00
N THR A 163 -4.49 -0.13 3.14
CA THR A 163 -4.09 -0.66 4.44
C THR A 163 -4.90 -1.91 4.82
N PHE A 164 -6.22 -1.92 4.59
CA PHE A 164 -7.05 -3.14 4.78
C PHE A 164 -6.61 -4.28 3.87
N LEU A 165 -6.19 -4.00 2.63
CA LEU A 165 -5.66 -5.02 1.72
C LEU A 165 -4.43 -5.71 2.34
N PHE A 166 -3.52 -4.99 3.00
CA PHE A 166 -2.36 -5.61 3.66
C PHE A 166 -2.75 -6.54 4.81
N LEU A 167 -3.78 -6.19 5.60
CA LEU A 167 -4.32 -7.07 6.64
C LEU A 167 -4.90 -8.35 6.03
N VAL A 168 -5.71 -8.21 4.98
CA VAL A 168 -6.31 -9.35 4.26
C VAL A 168 -5.24 -10.27 3.68
N MET A 169 -4.17 -9.70 3.11
CA MET A 169 -3.03 -10.48 2.61
C MET A 169 -2.30 -11.24 3.73
N GLY A 170 -2.15 -10.63 4.91
CA GLY A 170 -1.62 -11.31 6.09
C GLY A 170 -2.47 -12.52 6.50
N ILE A 171 -3.80 -12.36 6.50
CA ILE A 171 -4.75 -13.46 6.78
C ILE A 171 -4.66 -14.55 5.69
N LEU A 172 -4.57 -14.17 4.42
CA LEU A 172 -4.44 -15.10 3.31
C LEU A 172 -3.18 -15.96 3.43
N PHE A 173 -2.02 -15.33 3.64
CA PHE A 173 -0.76 -16.06 3.80
C PHE A 173 -0.74 -16.90 5.07
N TYR A 174 -1.39 -16.46 6.15
CA TYR A 174 -1.53 -17.27 7.35
C TYR A 174 -2.37 -18.52 7.08
N SER A 175 -3.45 -18.37 6.31
CA SER A 175 -4.32 -19.48 5.90
C SER A 175 -3.54 -20.50 5.06
N LEU A 176 -2.74 -20.03 4.09
CA LEU A 176 -1.86 -20.87 3.29
C LEU A 176 -0.78 -21.55 4.15
N TYR A 177 -0.21 -20.85 5.13
CA TYR A 177 0.71 -21.42 6.11
C TYR A 177 0.07 -22.59 6.85
N LEU A 178 -1.15 -22.44 7.40
CA LEU A 178 -1.84 -23.51 8.13
C LEU A 178 -2.11 -24.74 7.24
N LEU A 179 -2.58 -24.51 6.01
CA LEU A 179 -2.86 -25.57 5.03
C LEU A 179 -1.60 -26.35 4.62
N HIS A 180 -0.47 -25.66 4.45
CA HIS A 180 0.79 -26.31 4.10
C HIS A 180 1.47 -26.95 5.31
N SER A 181 1.34 -26.32 6.48
CA SER A 181 1.90 -26.84 7.72
C SER A 181 1.20 -28.13 8.13
N SER A 182 -0.12 -28.27 7.90
CA SER A 182 -0.85 -29.52 8.17
C SER A 182 -0.27 -30.71 7.39
N LYS A 183 0.23 -30.48 6.17
CA LYS A 183 0.89 -31.49 5.31
C LYS A 183 2.42 -31.58 5.44
N GLU A 184 3.03 -30.84 6.36
CA GLU A 184 4.51 -30.73 6.51
C GLU A 184 5.23 -30.26 5.24
N HIS A 185 4.52 -29.53 4.38
CA HIS A 185 5.07 -29.09 3.13
C HIS A 185 6.16 -28.03 3.36
N VAL A 186 7.25 -28.08 2.59
CA VAL A 186 8.38 -27.15 2.71
C VAL A 186 7.99 -25.68 2.52
N PHE A 187 6.90 -25.43 1.79
CA PHE A 187 6.35 -24.08 1.54
C PHE A 187 5.76 -23.41 2.78
N ALA A 188 5.41 -24.18 3.81
CA ALA A 188 4.81 -23.61 5.03
C ALA A 188 5.69 -22.50 5.63
N LYS A 189 7.00 -22.70 5.71
CA LYS A 189 7.93 -21.69 6.27
C LYS A 189 7.99 -20.40 5.45
N ILE A 190 7.83 -20.51 4.13
CA ILE A 190 7.81 -19.34 3.23
C ILE A 190 6.53 -18.53 3.47
N TYR A 191 5.38 -19.20 3.53
CA TYR A 191 4.10 -18.54 3.84
C TYR A 191 4.06 -17.96 5.27
N GLN A 192 4.71 -18.61 6.23
CA GLN A 192 4.86 -18.07 7.59
C GLN A 192 5.63 -16.74 7.59
N TRP A 193 6.73 -16.66 6.84
CA TRP A 193 7.53 -15.44 6.75
C TRP A 193 6.71 -14.30 6.14
N TRP A 194 5.99 -14.57 5.05
CA TRP A 194 5.11 -13.57 4.42
C TRP A 194 3.94 -13.17 5.30
N THR A 195 3.38 -14.09 6.08
CA THR A 195 2.36 -13.75 7.09
C THR A 195 2.87 -12.70 8.07
N LEU A 196 4.05 -12.93 8.64
CA LEU A 196 4.67 -12.00 9.58
C LEU A 196 5.00 -10.67 8.91
N PHE A 197 5.50 -10.71 7.67
CA PHE A 197 5.77 -9.52 6.88
C PHE A 197 4.53 -8.65 6.73
N TYR A 198 3.39 -9.23 6.35
CA TYR A 198 2.16 -8.48 6.11
C TYR A 198 1.51 -7.95 7.40
N PHE A 199 1.52 -8.72 8.49
CA PHE A 199 1.02 -8.20 9.78
C PHE A 199 1.92 -7.08 10.33
N LEU A 200 3.24 -7.22 10.20
CA LEU A 200 4.17 -6.14 10.54
C LEU A 200 4.00 -4.93 9.63
N LEU A 201 3.84 -5.14 8.32
CA LEU A 201 3.62 -4.05 7.37
C LEU A 201 2.31 -3.30 7.63
N PHE A 202 1.23 -4.04 7.88
CA PHE A 202 -0.07 -3.46 8.22
C PHE A 202 0.03 -2.61 9.49
N THR A 203 0.55 -3.18 10.58
CA THR A 203 0.71 -2.46 11.85
C THR A 203 1.68 -1.29 11.74
N PHE A 204 2.76 -1.44 10.98
CA PHE A 204 3.71 -0.36 10.66
C PHE A 204 3.03 0.78 9.89
N ILE A 205 2.21 0.50 8.88
CA ILE A 205 1.53 1.56 8.13
C ILE A 205 0.55 2.33 9.01
N LEU A 206 -0.14 1.65 9.95
CA LEU A 206 -1.02 2.31 10.91
C LEU A 206 -0.29 3.25 11.86
N THR A 207 1.02 3.09 12.05
CA THR A 207 1.80 4.00 12.89
C THR A 207 2.05 5.38 12.26
N PHE A 208 1.70 5.60 11.01
CA PHE A 208 1.85 6.91 10.38
C PHE A 208 0.65 7.80 10.71
N GLN A 209 0.91 8.99 11.25
CA GLN A 209 -0.11 9.97 11.62
C GLN A 209 -1.07 10.27 10.46
N LEU A 210 -0.53 10.36 9.25
CA LEU A 210 -1.27 10.67 8.01
C LEU A 210 -2.26 9.58 7.58
N VAL A 211 -2.08 8.34 8.04
CA VAL A 211 -2.90 7.20 7.60
C VAL A 211 -4.20 7.10 8.40
N LEU A 212 -4.14 7.36 9.72
CA LEU A 212 -5.27 7.16 10.65
C LEU A 212 -6.56 7.88 10.22
N PRO A 213 -6.56 9.19 9.87
CA PRO A 213 -7.79 9.88 9.48
C PRO A 213 -8.37 9.38 8.15
N ASN A 214 -7.52 8.78 7.31
CA ASN A 214 -7.88 8.30 5.97
C ASN A 214 -8.36 6.85 5.96
N LEU A 215 -8.42 6.18 7.13
CA LEU A 215 -8.95 4.81 7.24
C LEU A 215 -10.45 4.74 6.89
N TRP A 216 -11.21 5.78 7.26
CA TRP A 216 -12.68 5.79 7.22
C TRP A 216 -13.23 7.00 6.45
N THR A 217 -12.94 7.12 5.16
CA THR A 217 -13.42 8.29 4.37
C THR A 217 -14.90 8.16 3.99
N GLU A 218 -15.70 9.23 4.17
CA GLU A 218 -17.13 9.26 3.80
C GLU A 218 -17.37 9.13 2.29
N LYS A 219 -16.40 9.55 1.47
CA LYS A 219 -16.53 9.55 0.01
C LYS A 219 -16.47 8.16 -0.62
N VAL A 220 -16.17 7.12 0.16
CA VAL A 220 -16.10 5.77 -0.36
C VAL A 220 -17.36 5.00 0.02
N SER A 221 -18.27 4.89 -0.94
CA SER A 221 -19.38 3.96 -0.81
C SER A 221 -18.83 2.53 -0.72
N SER A 222 -19.46 1.70 0.11
CA SER A 222 -19.14 0.26 0.24
C SER A 222 -19.27 -0.49 -1.10
N PHE A 223 -19.89 0.13 -2.11
CA PHE A 223 -20.09 -0.41 -3.45
C PHE A 223 -19.09 0.10 -4.50
N SER A 224 -18.01 0.76 -4.09
CA SER A 224 -16.91 1.10 -5.00
C SER A 224 -16.12 -0.16 -5.41
N ALA A 225 -15.61 -0.19 -6.65
CA ALA A 225 -14.85 -1.37 -7.12
C ALA A 225 -13.62 -1.72 -6.25
N PRO A 226 -12.84 -0.75 -5.71
CA PRO A 226 -11.77 -1.07 -4.76
C PRO A 226 -12.27 -1.70 -3.45
N ALA A 227 -13.41 -1.23 -2.90
CA ALA A 227 -14.03 -1.85 -1.72
C ALA A 227 -14.39 -3.31 -2.01
N MET A 228 -15.14 -3.54 -3.09
CA MET A 228 -15.59 -4.88 -3.48
C MET A 228 -14.41 -5.82 -3.70
N PHE A 229 -13.30 -5.33 -4.26
CA PHE A 229 -12.08 -6.13 -4.42
C PHE A 229 -11.49 -6.56 -3.07
N VAL A 230 -11.33 -5.62 -2.13
CA VAL A 230 -10.82 -5.92 -0.78
C VAL A 230 -11.76 -6.86 -0.04
N GLU A 231 -13.08 -6.66 -0.14
CA GLU A 231 -14.10 -7.51 0.46
C GLU A 231 -14.07 -8.94 -0.11
N CYS A 232 -14.03 -9.08 -1.44
CA CYS A 232 -13.88 -10.39 -2.09
C CYS A 232 -12.60 -11.11 -1.63
N MET A 233 -11.48 -10.39 -1.56
CA MET A 233 -10.23 -10.93 -1.05
C MET A 233 -10.33 -11.33 0.42
N ALA A 234 -11.04 -10.56 1.24
CA ALA A 234 -11.28 -10.87 2.65
C ALA A 234 -12.12 -12.14 2.80
N VAL A 235 -13.20 -12.28 2.02
CA VAL A 235 -14.04 -13.49 2.01
C VAL A 235 -13.22 -14.72 1.64
N VAL A 236 -12.44 -14.66 0.56
CA VAL A 236 -11.56 -15.77 0.15
C VAL A 236 -10.57 -16.12 1.26
N SER A 237 -9.96 -15.11 1.88
CA SER A 237 -8.98 -15.29 2.96
C SER A 237 -9.61 -15.93 4.20
N ILE A 238 -10.81 -15.51 4.60
CA ILE A 238 -11.54 -16.07 5.76
C ILE A 238 -11.97 -17.50 5.48
N VAL A 239 -12.48 -17.80 4.29
CA VAL A 239 -12.86 -19.16 3.88
C VAL A 239 -11.64 -20.09 3.95
N LEU A 240 -10.51 -19.66 3.39
CA LEU A 240 -9.26 -20.43 3.46
C LEU A 240 -8.74 -20.55 4.90
N LEU A 241 -8.92 -19.53 5.74
CA LEU A 241 -8.55 -19.58 7.15
C LEU A 241 -9.35 -20.67 7.88
N CYS A 242 -10.67 -20.71 7.68
CA CYS A 242 -11.54 -21.73 8.25
C CYS A 242 -11.10 -23.15 7.84
N PHE A 243 -10.79 -23.35 6.55
CA PHE A 243 -10.24 -24.63 6.08
C PHE A 243 -8.87 -24.92 6.71
N GLY A 244 -7.97 -23.95 6.76
CA GLY A 244 -6.63 -24.08 7.35
C GLY A 244 -6.69 -24.48 8.83
N ILE A 245 -7.55 -23.85 9.61
CA ILE A 245 -7.79 -24.18 11.02
C ILE A 245 -8.32 -25.60 11.14
N LYS A 246 -9.34 -25.97 10.36
CA LYS A 246 -9.94 -27.32 10.38
C LYS A 246 -8.88 -28.40 10.11
N TYR A 247 -8.15 -28.29 9.00
CA TYR A 247 -7.14 -29.27 8.62
C TYR A 247 -5.97 -29.34 9.61
N ASN A 248 -5.56 -28.21 10.20
CA ASN A 248 -4.50 -28.21 11.20
C ASN A 248 -4.95 -28.92 12.49
N LEU A 249 -6.18 -28.68 12.96
CA LEU A 249 -6.76 -29.36 14.12
C LEU A 249 -6.88 -30.88 13.92
N GLU A 250 -7.29 -31.31 12.73
CA GLU A 250 -7.37 -32.73 12.37
C GLU A 250 -6.00 -33.40 12.28
N SER A 251 -4.95 -32.66 11.89
CA SER A 251 -3.59 -33.19 11.77
C SER A 251 -2.91 -33.54 13.11
N GLY A 252 -3.56 -33.25 14.25
CA GLY A 252 -3.03 -33.59 15.59
C GLY A 252 -1.79 -32.79 16.00
N LYS A 253 -1.41 -31.75 15.25
CA LYS A 253 -0.23 -30.94 15.52
C LYS A 253 -0.40 -30.03 16.73
N ASN A 254 0.64 -29.96 17.57
CA ASN A 254 0.66 -29.11 18.77
C ASN A 254 0.95 -27.62 18.45
N GLN A 255 0.33 -27.08 17.40
CA GLN A 255 0.42 -25.66 16.99
C GLN A 255 -0.72 -24.81 17.57
N ARG A 256 -1.58 -25.38 18.42
CA ARG A 256 -2.74 -24.68 19.01
C ARG A 256 -2.38 -23.36 19.68
N LYS A 257 -1.24 -23.29 20.37
CA LYS A 257 -0.78 -22.07 21.05
C LYS A 257 -0.48 -20.94 20.05
N GLU A 258 0.17 -21.25 18.93
CA GLU A 258 0.49 -20.29 17.88
C GLU A 258 -0.80 -19.79 17.22
N MET A 259 -1.73 -20.71 16.95
CA MET A 259 -3.02 -20.39 16.34
C MET A 259 -3.87 -19.48 17.23
N ILE A 260 -3.97 -19.79 18.53
CA ILE A 260 -4.65 -18.92 19.50
C ILE A 260 -3.97 -17.55 19.56
N GLY A 261 -2.63 -17.50 19.56
CA GLY A 261 -1.88 -16.25 19.57
C GLY A 261 -2.19 -15.36 18.36
N VAL A 262 -2.22 -15.93 17.15
CA VAL A 262 -2.55 -15.19 15.92
C VAL A 262 -4.01 -14.75 15.91
N LEU A 263 -4.95 -15.58 16.36
CA LEU A 263 -6.35 -15.20 16.46
C LEU A 263 -6.59 -14.08 17.47
N ILE A 264 -5.90 -14.09 18.61
CA ILE A 264 -5.92 -12.99 19.58
C ILE A 264 -5.33 -11.73 18.95
N LEU A 265 -4.21 -11.83 18.25
CA LEU A 265 -3.62 -10.69 17.54
C LEU A 265 -4.60 -10.11 16.52
N LEU A 266 -5.23 -10.95 15.69
CA LEU A 266 -6.25 -10.52 14.73
C LEU A 266 -7.43 -9.84 15.42
N PHE A 267 -7.91 -10.41 16.54
CA PHE A 267 -8.98 -9.80 17.32
C PHE A 267 -8.59 -8.41 17.84
N VAL A 268 -7.39 -8.26 18.41
CA VAL A 268 -6.87 -6.97 18.88
C VAL A 268 -6.75 -5.97 17.73
N LEU A 269 -6.24 -6.38 16.57
CA LEU A 269 -6.12 -5.52 15.39
C LEU A 269 -7.49 -5.07 14.86
N VAL A 270 -8.48 -5.97 14.85
CA VAL A 270 -9.85 -5.65 14.42
C VAL A 270 -10.54 -4.71 15.41
N VAL A 271 -10.46 -4.98 16.71
CA VAL A 271 -11.02 -4.09 17.75
C VAL A 271 -10.39 -2.71 17.66
N PHE A 272 -9.07 -2.63 17.46
CA PHE A 272 -8.38 -1.37 17.26
C PHE A 272 -8.87 -0.64 16.00
N LEU A 273 -8.95 -1.33 14.86
CA LEU A 273 -9.48 -0.75 13.63
C LEU A 273 -10.89 -0.18 13.84
N LEU A 274 -11.79 -0.93 14.47
CA LEU A 274 -13.13 -0.45 14.79
C LEU A 274 -13.11 0.79 15.71
N SER A 275 -12.18 0.84 16.67
CA SER A 275 -12.04 2.00 17.55
C SER A 275 -11.66 3.29 16.79
N THR A 276 -10.90 3.17 15.68
CA THR A 276 -10.53 4.32 14.84
C THR A 276 -11.71 4.91 14.06
N MET A 277 -12.86 4.22 13.98
CA MET A 277 -14.10 4.82 13.45
C MET A 277 -14.56 6.02 14.28
N SER A 278 -14.19 6.10 15.57
CA SER A 278 -14.52 7.24 16.42
C SER A 278 -13.87 8.55 15.95
N ILE A 279 -12.81 8.45 15.13
CA ILE A 279 -12.00 9.57 14.61
C ILE A 279 -12.50 10.02 13.21
N LYS A 280 -13.58 9.40 12.72
CA LYS A 280 -14.05 9.59 11.35
C LYS A 280 -14.43 11.05 11.07
N ASN A 281 -13.79 11.65 10.06
CA ASN A 281 -13.96 13.04 9.62
C ASN A 281 -13.67 14.11 10.68
N GLU A 282 -12.91 13.80 11.73
CA GLU A 282 -12.42 14.84 12.63
C GLU A 282 -11.28 15.66 12.00
N PHE A 283 -10.60 15.10 10.99
CA PHE A 283 -9.53 15.75 10.27
C PHE A 283 -10.03 16.31 8.93
N GLY A 284 -9.81 17.61 8.70
CA GLY A 284 -10.28 18.30 7.51
C GLY A 284 -10.19 19.81 7.62
N PHE A 285 -10.56 20.49 6.53
CA PHE A 285 -10.51 21.93 6.43
C PHE A 285 -11.90 22.51 6.53
N CYS A 286 -11.99 23.61 7.26
CA CYS A 286 -13.13 24.48 7.26
C CYS A 286 -12.83 25.65 6.32
N ASN A 287 -13.48 25.64 5.15
CA ASN A 287 -13.31 26.67 4.13
C ASN A 287 -14.49 27.63 4.16
N ALA A 288 -14.25 28.89 3.81
CA ALA A 288 -15.35 29.80 3.53
C ALA A 288 -16.22 29.24 2.39
N LYS A 289 -17.54 29.34 2.53
CA LYS A 289 -18.47 28.98 1.45
C LYS A 289 -18.28 29.92 0.28
N GLU A 290 -18.19 29.36 -0.91
CA GLU A 290 -18.22 30.11 -2.17
C GLU A 290 -19.64 30.08 -2.76
N CYS A 291 -20.00 31.03 -3.62
CA CYS A 291 -21.32 31.08 -4.23
C CYS A 291 -21.68 29.79 -4.98
N TYR A 292 -20.70 29.14 -5.62
CA TYR A 292 -20.88 27.86 -6.31
C TYR A 292 -21.24 26.68 -5.38
N SER A 293 -21.10 26.85 -4.06
CA SER A 293 -21.52 25.83 -3.08
C SER A 293 -23.04 25.71 -2.95
N PHE A 294 -23.80 26.73 -3.40
CA PHE A 294 -25.26 26.72 -3.40
C PHE A 294 -25.80 26.20 -4.74
N SER A 295 -26.34 24.99 -4.74
CA SER A 295 -26.78 24.31 -5.96
C SER A 295 -28.22 24.62 -6.37
N THR A 296 -29.03 25.22 -5.50
CA THR A 296 -30.44 25.56 -5.79
C THR A 296 -30.67 27.07 -5.82
N LYS A 297 -31.67 27.50 -6.60
CA LYS A 297 -32.06 28.91 -6.70
C LYS A 297 -32.52 29.49 -5.36
N GLU A 298 -33.18 28.68 -4.53
CA GLU A 298 -33.61 29.10 -3.20
C GLU A 298 -32.44 29.26 -2.24
N ASP A 299 -31.49 28.33 -2.25
CA ASP A 299 -30.31 28.39 -1.39
C ASP A 299 -29.37 29.53 -1.79
N CYS A 300 -29.23 29.79 -3.10
CA CYS A 300 -28.47 30.93 -3.60
C CYS A 300 -29.05 32.27 -3.14
N LYS A 301 -30.39 32.41 -3.14
CA LYS A 301 -31.07 33.62 -2.66
C LYS A 301 -31.03 33.80 -1.15
N LYS A 302 -30.91 32.71 -0.40
CA LYS A 302 -30.73 32.70 1.06
C LYS A 302 -29.25 32.83 1.45
N SER A 303 -28.35 32.97 0.48
CA SER A 303 -26.93 33.10 0.77
C SER A 303 -26.66 34.38 1.58
N PRO A 304 -25.70 34.35 2.51
CA PRO A 304 -25.30 35.51 3.27
C PRO A 304 -24.90 36.69 2.38
N ASP A 305 -25.41 37.89 2.67
CA ASP A 305 -25.17 39.10 1.86
C ASP A 305 -23.68 39.40 1.64
N ILE A 306 -22.83 39.01 2.59
CA ILE A 306 -21.37 39.19 2.54
C ILE A 306 -20.70 38.44 1.37
N LEU A 307 -21.32 37.38 0.84
CA LEU A 307 -20.81 36.61 -0.29
C LEU A 307 -21.23 37.21 -1.65
N HIS A 308 -22.24 38.09 -1.65
CA HIS A 308 -22.82 38.70 -2.85
C HIS A 308 -23.08 37.72 -4.00
N CYS A 309 -23.84 36.66 -3.74
CA CYS A 309 -24.16 35.65 -4.75
C CYS A 309 -25.42 36.00 -5.54
N ASP A 310 -25.43 35.68 -6.83
CA ASP A 310 -26.60 35.78 -7.69
C ASP A 310 -26.80 34.50 -8.52
N TRP A 311 -28.06 34.21 -8.84
CA TRP A 311 -28.44 33.03 -9.61
C TRP A 311 -28.41 33.33 -11.10
N ASN A 312 -27.42 32.77 -11.80
CA ASN A 312 -27.30 32.93 -13.24
C ASN A 312 -27.99 31.78 -13.99
N ILE A 313 -28.62 32.11 -15.11
CA ILE A 313 -29.19 31.15 -16.05
C ILE A 313 -28.44 31.34 -17.37
N GLU A 314 -27.25 30.77 -17.49
CA GLU A 314 -26.57 30.72 -18.77
C GLU A 314 -27.16 29.62 -19.65
N ILE A 315 -27.58 30.00 -20.86
CA ILE A 315 -27.85 29.06 -21.94
C ILE A 315 -26.49 28.56 -22.41
N THR A 316 -26.07 27.40 -21.92
CA THR A 316 -24.88 26.74 -22.47
C THR A 316 -25.11 26.42 -23.96
N PRO A 317 -24.06 26.33 -24.81
CA PRO A 317 -24.21 25.91 -26.21
C PRO A 317 -24.79 24.50 -26.37
N PHE A 318 -24.97 23.77 -25.27
CA PHE A 318 -25.49 22.42 -25.18
C PHE A 318 -26.97 22.35 -24.75
N GLY A 319 -27.63 23.49 -24.51
CA GLY A 319 -29.10 23.54 -24.36
C GLY A 319 -29.65 23.07 -23.00
N ASP A 320 -28.82 22.88 -21.99
CA ASP A 320 -29.27 22.52 -20.64
C ASP A 320 -29.64 23.79 -19.83
N ASN A 321 -30.90 23.89 -19.40
CA ASN A 321 -31.46 24.98 -18.55
C ASN A 321 -31.04 24.87 -17.06
N ASN A 322 -29.84 24.39 -16.78
CA ASN A 322 -29.37 24.25 -15.40
C ASN A 322 -28.68 25.54 -14.97
N GLY A 323 -29.41 26.42 -14.30
CA GLY A 323 -28.84 27.61 -13.68
C GLY A 323 -27.84 27.26 -12.57
N TYR A 324 -26.94 28.18 -12.25
CA TYR A 324 -25.94 28.02 -11.19
C TYR A 324 -25.80 29.31 -10.37
N CYS A 325 -25.42 29.16 -9.10
CA CYS A 325 -25.14 30.28 -8.22
C CYS A 325 -23.69 30.74 -8.42
N THR A 326 -23.49 32.02 -8.71
CA THR A 326 -22.17 32.63 -8.94
C THR A 326 -22.05 33.93 -8.18
N GLN A 327 -20.83 34.44 -8.06
CA GLN A 327 -20.64 35.78 -7.53
C GLN A 327 -21.34 36.80 -8.46
N ALA A 328 -22.05 37.76 -7.89
CA ALA A 328 -22.72 38.80 -8.67
C ALA A 328 -21.71 39.55 -9.56
N CYS A 329 -22.17 40.00 -10.73
CA CYS A 329 -21.36 40.63 -11.77
C CYS A 329 -20.31 39.73 -12.47
N SER A 330 -19.92 38.57 -11.93
CA SER A 330 -18.79 37.78 -12.44
C SER A 330 -19.04 37.10 -13.80
N TYR A 331 -20.30 37.04 -14.23
CA TYR A 331 -20.73 36.43 -15.49
C TYR A 331 -20.75 37.42 -16.66
N TYR A 332 -20.48 38.71 -16.42
CA TYR A 332 -20.34 39.69 -17.50
C TYR A 332 -18.90 39.67 -18.03
N TYR A 333 -18.70 39.12 -19.22
CA TYR A 333 -17.40 39.01 -19.87
C TYR A 333 -17.00 40.23 -20.72
N ASN A 334 -17.89 41.22 -20.86
CA ASN A 334 -17.66 42.41 -21.67
C ASN A 334 -17.90 43.69 -20.86
N MET A 335 -17.03 44.69 -21.03
CA MET A 335 -17.09 45.99 -20.36
C MET A 335 -18.48 46.64 -20.47
N THR A 336 -19.05 46.70 -21.68
CA THR A 336 -20.36 47.31 -21.92
C THR A 336 -21.51 46.57 -21.23
N ALA A 337 -21.39 45.26 -21.04
CA ALA A 337 -22.42 44.49 -20.34
C ALA A 337 -22.30 44.63 -18.81
N CYS A 338 -21.07 44.77 -18.31
CA CYS A 338 -20.78 45.01 -16.90
C CYS A 338 -21.24 46.41 -16.44
N GLU A 339 -20.96 47.45 -17.22
CA GLU A 339 -21.29 48.85 -16.86
C GLU A 339 -22.79 49.16 -16.98
N ASN A 340 -23.53 48.38 -17.77
CA ASN A 340 -24.99 48.52 -17.93
C ASN A 340 -25.78 47.55 -17.06
N ALA A 341 -25.14 46.82 -16.15
CA ALA A 341 -25.83 45.93 -15.22
C ALA A 341 -26.65 46.76 -14.20
N ASP A 342 -27.82 46.25 -13.81
CA ASP A 342 -28.69 46.89 -12.79
C ASP A 342 -28.09 46.85 -11.37
N GLN A 343 -27.07 46.01 -11.16
CA GLN A 343 -26.32 45.90 -9.91
C GLN A 343 -25.09 46.82 -9.97
N ASP A 344 -24.61 47.33 -8.83
CA ASP A 344 -23.42 48.19 -8.69
C ASP A 344 -22.13 47.44 -9.12
N CYS A 345 -21.99 47.11 -10.40
CA CYS A 345 -20.85 46.42 -10.98
C CYS A 345 -19.81 47.43 -11.52
N VAL A 346 -18.53 47.08 -11.45
CA VAL A 346 -17.40 47.86 -11.99
C VAL A 346 -16.50 46.93 -12.79
N TRP A 347 -16.10 47.39 -13.98
CA TRP A 347 -15.11 46.71 -14.80
C TRP A 347 -13.70 46.95 -14.27
N LEU A 348 -12.99 45.89 -13.92
CA LEU A 348 -11.61 45.92 -13.42
C LEU A 348 -10.69 45.22 -14.43
N ASP A 349 -9.91 45.99 -15.20
CA ASP A 349 -8.93 45.58 -16.22
C ASP A 349 -9.39 44.48 -17.22
N TYR A 350 -9.59 43.25 -16.75
CA TYR A 350 -9.95 42.05 -17.51
C TYR A 350 -11.17 41.27 -16.98
N TYR A 351 -11.85 41.72 -15.92
CA TYR A 351 -13.04 41.07 -15.37
C TYR A 351 -14.04 42.07 -14.76
N CYS A 352 -15.31 41.67 -14.64
CA CYS A 352 -16.34 42.45 -13.97
C CYS A 352 -16.46 42.03 -12.49
N SER A 353 -16.54 42.99 -11.58
CA SER A 353 -16.68 42.75 -10.14
C SER A 353 -17.67 43.74 -9.51
N ILE A 354 -18.04 43.51 -8.26
CA ILE A 354 -18.98 44.37 -7.52
C ILE A 354 -18.22 45.57 -6.95
N LYS A 355 -18.83 46.75 -7.03
CA LYS A 355 -18.29 47.99 -6.46
C LYS A 355 -18.17 47.87 -4.94
N GLY A 356 -16.97 48.08 -4.42
CA GLY A 356 -16.69 47.96 -2.98
C GLY A 356 -16.43 46.54 -2.50
N TYR A 357 -16.28 45.56 -3.41
CA TYR A 357 -15.84 44.22 -3.05
C TYR A 357 -14.48 44.26 -2.35
N ASN A 358 -14.47 43.96 -1.06
CA ASN A 358 -13.28 44.05 -0.24
C ASN A 358 -12.59 42.69 -0.12
N LEU A 359 -11.48 42.53 -0.85
CA LEU A 359 -10.60 41.36 -0.77
C LEU A 359 -10.14 41.08 0.67
N GLN A 360 -9.98 42.10 1.53
CA GLN A 360 -9.61 41.89 2.93
C GLN A 360 -10.71 41.17 3.71
N VAL A 361 -11.99 41.45 3.43
CA VAL A 361 -13.12 40.80 4.13
C VAL A 361 -13.20 39.31 3.79
N GLN A 362 -12.98 38.95 2.53
CA GLN A 362 -12.87 37.54 2.14
C GLN A 362 -11.66 36.85 2.76
N GLN A 363 -10.53 37.56 2.85
CA GLN A 363 -9.33 37.03 3.48
C GLN A 363 -9.51 36.83 4.99
N GLU A 364 -10.21 37.74 5.67
CA GLU A 364 -10.60 37.62 7.08
C GLU A 364 -11.60 36.48 7.30
N LEU A 365 -12.58 36.32 6.41
CA LEU A 365 -13.54 35.21 6.45
C LEU A 365 -12.82 33.86 6.30
N TYR A 366 -11.89 33.79 5.35
CA TYR A 366 -11.05 32.61 5.14
C TYR A 366 -10.22 32.29 6.39
N ILE A 367 -9.57 33.29 7.00
CA ILE A 367 -8.82 33.13 8.25
C ILE A 367 -9.74 32.70 9.40
N SER A 368 -10.97 33.23 9.46
CA SER A 368 -11.96 32.87 10.48
C SER A 368 -12.39 31.41 10.37
N CYS A 369 -12.80 30.95 9.19
CA CYS A 369 -13.15 29.56 8.96
C CYS A 369 -11.97 28.63 9.26
N GLN A 370 -10.74 29.01 8.85
CA GLN A 370 -9.55 28.21 9.13
C GLN A 370 -9.23 28.02 10.61
N LYS A 371 -9.70 28.90 11.51
CA LYS A 371 -9.57 28.66 12.97
C LYS A 371 -10.35 27.43 13.44
N MET A 372 -11.36 27.01 12.69
CA MET A 372 -12.20 25.83 12.94
C MET A 372 -11.73 24.58 12.18
N ASN A 373 -10.53 24.62 11.57
CA ASN A 373 -9.91 23.43 10.99
C ASN A 373 -9.83 22.31 12.04
N ASN A 374 -10.05 21.07 11.61
CA ASN A 374 -10.10 19.91 12.50
C ASN A 374 -11.21 19.95 13.57
N ASN A 375 -12.26 20.77 13.38
CA ASN A 375 -13.47 20.78 14.19
C ASN A 375 -14.73 20.85 13.29
N LYS A 376 -15.18 19.68 12.82
CA LYS A 376 -16.34 19.54 11.91
C LYS A 376 -17.61 20.16 12.48
N GLU A 377 -17.87 19.96 13.78
CA GLU A 377 -19.07 20.47 14.44
C GLU A 377 -19.08 22.00 14.47
N SER A 378 -17.99 22.61 14.94
CA SER A 378 -17.85 24.07 14.94
C SER A 378 -17.94 24.65 13.54
N CYS A 379 -17.35 23.99 12.54
CA CYS A 379 -17.40 24.44 11.15
C CYS A 379 -18.82 24.39 10.56
N ASN A 380 -19.56 23.31 10.82
CA ASN A 380 -20.91 23.14 10.30
C ASN A 380 -21.95 24.03 11.01
N ASN A 381 -21.66 24.45 12.24
CA ASN A 381 -22.51 25.40 12.97
C ASN A 381 -22.35 26.84 12.48
N ASP A 382 -21.29 27.16 11.72
CA ASP A 382 -21.09 28.48 11.12
C ASP A 382 -21.78 28.57 9.75
N GLU A 383 -22.63 29.56 9.57
CA GLU A 383 -23.39 29.75 8.32
C GLU A 383 -22.50 30.07 7.12
N LEU A 384 -21.33 30.70 7.35
CA LEU A 384 -20.40 31.17 6.32
C LEU A 384 -19.32 30.14 5.95
N CYS A 385 -19.17 29.07 6.74
CA CYS A 385 -18.13 28.08 6.54
C CYS A 385 -18.70 26.73 6.08
N SER A 386 -17.86 25.95 5.41
CA SER A 386 -18.19 24.61 4.93
C SER A 386 -17.06 23.65 5.25
N TRP A 387 -17.44 22.48 5.74
CA TRP A 387 -16.50 21.42 6.05
C TRP A 387 -16.13 20.62 4.80
N SER A 388 -14.83 20.41 4.59
CA SER A 388 -14.31 19.50 3.59
C SER A 388 -13.30 18.54 4.21
N SER A 389 -13.55 17.23 4.08
CA SER A 389 -12.56 16.20 4.37
C SER A 389 -11.52 16.19 3.26
N ASP A 390 -10.23 16.35 3.61
CA ASP A 390 -9.16 16.32 2.62
C ASP A 390 -8.68 14.88 2.36
N PRO A 391 -8.77 14.37 1.11
CA PRO A 391 -8.19 13.09 0.75
C PRO A 391 -6.68 13.14 0.43
N PHE A 392 -6.06 14.33 0.37
CA PHE A 392 -4.69 14.49 -0.11
C PHE A 392 -3.63 14.50 1.01
N PHE A 393 -2.60 13.70 0.77
CA PHE A 393 -1.48 13.33 1.65
C PHE A 393 -0.60 14.48 2.23
N PHE A 394 -0.79 15.76 1.85
CA PHE A 394 0.21 16.83 2.08
C PHE A 394 -0.34 18.22 2.46
N SER A 395 -1.58 18.36 2.90
CA SER A 395 -2.12 19.70 3.20
C SER A 395 -1.74 20.24 4.59
N ASN A 396 -1.49 21.55 4.62
CA ASN A 396 -0.90 22.33 5.72
C ASN A 396 -1.85 22.55 6.91
N SER A 397 -2.56 21.53 7.40
CA SER A 397 -3.27 21.69 8.69
C SER A 397 -2.23 21.86 9.80
N LYS A 398 -2.27 23.00 10.49
CA LYS A 398 -1.19 23.42 11.40
C LYS A 398 -1.16 22.64 12.73
N THR A 399 -2.21 21.90 13.09
CA THR A 399 -2.31 21.20 14.38
C THR A 399 -3.27 20.00 14.32
N MET A 400 -2.76 18.80 14.60
CA MET A 400 -3.59 17.60 14.79
C MET A 400 -4.38 17.66 16.11
N PRO A 401 -5.67 17.26 16.13
CA PRO A 401 -6.46 17.09 17.36
C PRO A 401 -5.81 16.14 18.39
N VAL A 402 -6.03 16.42 19.68
CA VAL A 402 -5.42 15.69 20.82
C VAL A 402 -5.80 14.21 20.84
N ASN A 403 -7.04 13.87 20.50
CA ASN A 403 -7.50 12.49 20.40
C ASN A 403 -6.72 11.71 19.32
N ILE A 404 -6.48 12.29 18.14
CA ILE A 404 -5.66 11.67 17.08
C ILE A 404 -4.22 11.43 17.57
N TRP A 405 -3.65 12.38 18.32
CA TRP A 405 -2.35 12.19 18.96
C TRP A 405 -2.32 11.00 19.92
N ILE A 406 -3.34 10.85 20.77
CA ILE A 406 -3.44 9.74 21.71
C ILE A 406 -3.53 8.41 20.96
N PHE A 407 -4.40 8.31 19.94
CA PHE A 407 -4.51 7.11 19.10
C PHE A 407 -3.20 6.78 18.40
N TRP A 408 -2.52 7.80 17.88
CA TRP A 408 -1.22 7.65 17.24
C TRP A 408 -0.14 7.14 18.21
N ILE A 409 -0.10 7.63 19.45
CA ILE A 409 0.84 7.11 20.47
C ILE A 409 0.52 5.65 20.78
N LEU A 410 -0.77 5.33 20.98
CA LEU A 410 -1.21 3.97 21.30
C LEU A 410 -0.84 2.97 20.20
N ILE A 411 -1.02 3.31 18.92
CA ILE A 411 -0.67 2.40 17.82
C ILE A 411 0.83 2.14 17.72
N ASN A 412 1.65 3.14 18.04
CA ASN A 412 3.11 2.98 18.10
C ASN A 412 3.53 2.07 19.25
N VAL A 413 2.92 2.21 20.42
CA VAL A 413 3.16 1.30 21.55
C VAL A 413 2.74 -0.13 21.22
N ILE A 414 1.57 -0.30 20.58
CA ILE A 414 1.09 -1.61 20.11
C ILE A 414 2.08 -2.19 19.09
N PHE A 415 2.52 -1.39 18.12
CA PHE A 415 3.47 -1.83 17.09
C PHE A 415 4.78 -2.32 17.70
N ILE A 416 5.38 -1.55 18.62
CA ILE A 416 6.59 -1.96 19.35
C ILE A 416 6.32 -3.26 20.12
N GLY A 417 5.16 -3.39 20.77
CA GLY A 417 4.74 -4.62 21.43
C GLY A 417 4.69 -5.82 20.49
N VAL A 418 4.08 -5.67 19.31
CA VAL A 418 4.00 -6.72 18.27
C VAL A 418 5.38 -7.11 17.77
N VAL A 419 6.26 -6.14 17.50
CA VAL A 419 7.65 -6.38 17.09
C VAL A 419 8.40 -7.19 18.15
N LEU A 420 8.31 -6.80 19.42
CA LEU A 420 8.95 -7.51 20.53
C LEU A 420 8.39 -8.92 20.71
N LEU A 421 7.06 -9.10 20.57
CA LEU A 421 6.41 -10.41 20.60
C LEU A 421 6.92 -11.31 19.47
N ILE A 422 7.09 -10.79 18.26
CA ILE A 422 7.60 -11.56 17.11
C ILE A 422 9.07 -11.94 17.31
N ILE A 423 9.90 -11.03 17.82
CA ILE A 423 11.30 -11.34 18.16
C ILE A 423 11.34 -12.41 19.25
N GLY A 424 10.55 -12.27 20.32
CA GLY A 424 10.43 -13.26 21.39
C GLY A 424 9.98 -14.63 20.88
N TYR A 425 8.92 -14.67 20.08
CA TYR A 425 8.46 -15.89 19.43
C TYR A 425 9.54 -16.53 18.54
N GLY A 426 10.27 -15.72 17.76
CA GLY A 426 11.40 -16.17 16.95
C GLY A 426 12.52 -16.82 17.77
N THR A 427 12.77 -16.34 18.99
CA THR A 427 13.75 -16.97 19.91
C THR A 427 13.27 -18.32 20.45
N ILE A 428 11.99 -18.44 20.78
CA ILE A 428 11.38 -19.69 21.26
C ILE A 428 11.43 -20.76 20.16
N VAL A 429 11.10 -20.37 18.92
CA VAL A 429 11.08 -21.26 17.75
C VAL A 429 12.48 -21.45 17.13
N LYS A 430 13.50 -20.78 17.67
CA LYS A 430 14.89 -20.80 17.17
C LYS A 430 15.00 -20.46 15.66
N SER A 431 14.17 -19.54 15.19
CA SER A 431 14.12 -19.14 13.77
C SER A 431 14.74 -17.77 13.56
N SER A 432 15.95 -17.74 12.98
CA SER A 432 16.65 -16.49 12.65
C SER A 432 15.88 -15.63 11.63
N ALA A 433 15.12 -16.24 10.72
CA ALA A 433 14.31 -15.51 9.75
C ALA A 433 13.21 -14.67 10.42
N ILE A 434 12.58 -15.21 11.47
CA ILE A 434 11.53 -14.54 12.25
C ILE A 434 12.13 -13.43 13.12
N ILE A 435 13.28 -13.68 13.74
CA ILE A 435 13.99 -12.66 14.51
C ILE A 435 14.41 -11.50 13.60
N ASN A 436 14.99 -11.81 12.43
CA ASN A 436 15.48 -10.81 11.50
C ASN A 436 14.37 -9.91 10.96
N ILE A 437 13.20 -10.46 10.63
CA ILE A 437 12.08 -9.63 10.14
C ILE A 437 11.58 -8.67 11.23
N GLY A 438 11.48 -9.13 12.49
CA GLY A 438 11.13 -8.26 13.61
C GLY A 438 12.15 -7.13 13.81
N ILE A 439 13.45 -7.45 13.75
CA ILE A 439 14.53 -6.44 13.85
C ILE A 439 14.47 -5.45 12.69
N VAL A 440 14.22 -5.90 11.46
CA VAL A 440 14.09 -5.01 10.30
C VAL A 440 12.96 -4.00 10.51
N PHE A 441 11.78 -4.45 10.93
CA PHE A 441 10.66 -3.56 11.21
C PHE A 441 10.89 -2.63 12.40
N PHE A 442 11.61 -3.10 13.43
CA PHE A 442 12.05 -2.26 14.55
C PHE A 442 12.96 -1.11 14.06
N VAL A 443 13.95 -1.43 13.24
CA VAL A 443 14.87 -0.42 12.68
C VAL A 443 14.13 0.53 11.74
N LEU A 444 13.24 0.02 10.89
CA LEU A 444 12.42 0.83 10.01
C LEU A 444 11.53 1.80 10.78
N ASP A 445 10.97 1.40 11.92
CA ASP A 445 10.20 2.29 12.78
C ASP A 445 11.05 3.39 13.41
N ILE A 446 12.23 3.07 13.95
CA ILE A 446 13.12 4.12 14.46
C ILE A 446 13.48 5.11 13.35
N VAL A 447 13.84 4.62 12.16
CA VAL A 447 14.19 5.46 11.01
C VAL A 447 13.00 6.30 10.55
N SER A 448 11.79 5.73 10.50
CA SER A 448 10.59 6.46 10.05
C SER A 448 10.19 7.55 11.05
N ARG A 449 10.26 7.30 12.35
CA ARG A 449 10.04 8.32 13.40
C ARG A 449 11.04 9.44 13.30
N TYR A 450 12.30 9.07 13.11
CA TYR A 450 13.38 10.01 12.96
C TYR A 450 13.17 10.95 11.77
N ILE A 451 12.77 10.40 10.62
CA ILE A 451 12.40 11.18 9.43
C ILE A 451 11.16 12.05 9.69
N GLY A 452 10.13 11.50 10.34
CA GLY A 452 8.91 12.23 10.69
C GLY A 452 9.19 13.46 11.54
N PHE A 453 9.99 13.31 12.61
CA PHE A 453 10.39 14.44 13.45
C PHE A 453 11.17 15.51 12.67
N ILE A 454 12.01 15.11 11.70
CA ILE A 454 12.71 16.08 10.84
C ILE A 454 11.73 16.88 9.99
N MET A 455 10.68 16.25 9.46
CA MET A 455 9.68 16.93 8.64
C MET A 455 8.80 17.88 9.47
N ASP A 456 8.47 17.48 10.71
CA ASP A 456 7.59 18.26 11.60
C ASP A 456 8.31 19.45 12.22
N PHE A 457 9.57 19.28 12.65
CA PHE A 457 10.37 20.34 13.28
C PHE A 457 11.12 21.18 12.22
N LYS A 458 10.41 22.13 11.60
CA LYS A 458 11.01 23.11 10.68
C LYS A 458 11.91 24.10 11.44
N GLY A 459 13.23 23.95 11.32
CA GLY A 459 14.22 24.93 11.81
C GLY A 459 15.61 24.32 12.08
N TYR A 460 16.68 25.02 11.71
CA TYR A 460 18.07 24.50 11.77
C TYR A 460 18.51 24.04 13.17
N VAL A 461 18.02 24.70 14.22
CA VAL A 461 18.35 24.41 15.63
C VAL A 461 17.63 23.18 16.16
N GLY A 462 16.31 23.06 15.90
CA GLY A 462 15.53 21.88 16.27
C GLY A 462 16.02 20.63 15.54
N LEU A 463 16.35 20.79 14.26
CA LEU A 463 16.91 19.73 13.43
C LEU A 463 18.24 19.22 14.02
N SER A 464 19.18 20.10 14.34
CA SER A 464 20.48 19.72 14.95
C SER A 464 20.32 18.95 16.27
N MET A 465 19.43 19.39 17.17
CA MET A 465 19.17 18.68 18.43
C MET A 465 18.55 17.29 18.24
N ILE A 466 17.68 17.11 17.25
CA ILE A 466 17.11 15.81 16.88
C ILE A 466 18.20 14.87 16.34
N PHE A 467 19.12 15.36 15.50
CA PHE A 467 20.27 14.58 15.01
C PHE A 467 21.20 14.12 16.13
N ILE A 468 21.52 15.01 17.07
CA ILE A 468 22.42 14.67 18.18
C ILE A 468 21.75 13.67 19.13
N SER A 469 20.51 13.94 19.57
CA SER A 469 19.78 13.05 20.48
C SER A 469 19.46 11.69 19.84
N GLY A 470 19.02 11.69 18.57
CA GLY A 470 18.78 10.47 17.80
C GLY A 470 20.06 9.66 17.59
N GLY A 471 21.18 10.31 17.29
CA GLY A 471 22.48 9.64 17.16
C GLY A 471 22.93 8.98 18.47
N ILE A 472 22.80 9.66 19.61
CA ILE A 472 23.10 9.08 20.93
C ILE A 472 22.19 7.88 21.23
N LEU A 473 20.88 8.00 20.95
CA LEU A 473 19.92 6.94 21.16
C LEU A 473 20.21 5.72 20.28
N LEU A 474 20.56 5.92 19.01
CA LEU A 474 20.92 4.84 18.09
C LEU A 474 22.22 4.13 18.49
N LEU A 475 23.25 4.88 18.93
CA LEU A 475 24.50 4.30 19.41
C LEU A 475 24.30 3.50 20.70
N GLY A 476 23.56 4.06 21.67
CA GLY A 476 23.21 3.39 22.91
C GLY A 476 22.33 2.15 22.68
N GLY A 477 21.29 2.30 21.85
CA GLY A 477 20.38 1.23 21.46
C GLY A 477 21.10 0.11 20.71
N GLY A 478 21.94 0.43 19.73
CA GLY A 478 22.74 -0.55 18.98
C GLY A 478 23.68 -1.35 19.89
N TYR A 479 24.34 -0.67 20.84
CA TYR A 479 25.17 -1.34 21.85
C TYR A 479 24.36 -2.30 22.74
N LEU A 480 23.20 -1.85 23.23
CA LEU A 480 22.32 -2.68 24.07
C LEU A 480 21.75 -3.87 23.30
N ILE A 481 21.26 -3.66 22.08
CA ILE A 481 20.69 -4.69 21.22
C ILE A 481 21.73 -5.74 20.87
N GLU A 482 22.96 -5.35 20.51
CA GLU A 482 24.01 -6.31 20.19
C GLU A 482 24.39 -7.17 21.42
N ARG A 483 24.40 -6.56 22.62
CA ARG A 483 24.62 -7.28 23.88
C ARG A 483 23.48 -8.23 24.20
N TRP A 484 22.24 -7.82 23.95
CA TRP A 484 21.03 -8.63 24.16
C TRP A 484 20.96 -9.79 23.15
N ARG A 485 21.24 -9.52 21.88
CA ARG A 485 21.34 -10.51 20.81
C ARG A 485 22.40 -11.56 21.09
N LYS A 486 23.60 -11.16 21.55
CA LYS A 486 24.65 -12.12 21.93
C LYS A 486 24.19 -13.08 23.02
N LYS A 487 23.55 -12.57 24.07
CA LYS A 487 22.93 -13.40 25.12
C LYS A 487 21.85 -14.34 24.57
N LEU A 488 21.01 -13.86 23.65
CA LEU A 488 19.96 -14.69 23.04
C LEU A 488 20.56 -15.80 22.17
N LEU A 489 21.60 -15.52 21.39
CA LEU A 489 22.27 -16.51 20.53
C LEU A 489 23.07 -17.54 21.33
N GLU A 490 23.63 -17.15 22.48
CA GLU A 490 24.26 -18.08 23.44
C GLU A 490 23.26 -19.11 23.98
N ASN A 491 22.00 -18.72 24.20
CA ASN A 491 20.93 -19.61 24.67
C ASN A 491 20.30 -20.48 23.56
N VAL A 492 20.61 -20.20 22.29
CA VAL A 492 20.03 -20.92 21.14
C VAL A 492 20.93 -22.07 20.66
N LYS A 493 22.26 -21.98 20.89
CA LYS A 493 23.19 -23.12 20.76
C LYS A 493 22.79 -24.24 21.71
#